data_AF-A0A1A7XKJ8-F1
#
_entry.id   AF-A0A1A7XKJ8-F1
#
_cell.length_a   1.000
_cell.length_b   1.000
_cell.length_c   1.000
_cell.angle_alpha   90.00
_cell.angle_beta   90.00
_cell.angle_gamma   90.00
#
_symmetry.space_group_name_H-M   'P 1'
#
loop_
_entity.id
_entity.type
_entity.pdbx_description
1 polymer ?
#
loop_
_entity_poly.entity_id
_entity_poly.type
_entity_poly.pdbx_seq_one_letter_code
_entity_poly.pdbx_strand_id
1 'polypeptide(L)'
;ITLERAIESLKEVMTHINEDKRKTEGQKQIFDVVYEVDGCPANLLSSHRSLVYRVETIALGDEPCDRGEHVTLFLFNDCLEIARKRHKVINTFKSPLGQTRPPPPLKHIALM
;
A
#
# COMPACT_ATOMS: atom_id res chain seq x y z
N ILE A 1 -31.37 30.92 -15.19
CA ILE A 1 -30.63 31.59 -14.10
C ILE A 1 -30.77 30.87 -12.75
N THR A 2 -31.94 30.76 -12.12
CA THR A 2 -32.06 30.19 -10.75
C THR A 2 -31.80 28.68 -10.67
N LEU A 3 -32.36 27.90 -11.61
CA LEU A 3 -32.17 26.45 -11.65
C LEU A 3 -30.72 26.06 -12.01
N GLU A 4 -30.10 26.76 -12.96
CA GLU A 4 -28.71 26.51 -13.36
C GLU A 4 -27.73 26.74 -12.21
N ARG A 5 -27.93 27.83 -11.45
CA ARG A 5 -27.12 28.12 -10.25
C ARG A 5 -27.32 27.04 -9.18
N ALA A 6 -28.54 26.56 -8.97
CA ALA A 6 -28.80 25.48 -8.02
C ALA A 6 -28.10 24.16 -8.43
N ILE A 7 -28.10 23.83 -9.72
CA ILE A 7 -27.38 22.67 -10.26
C ILE A 7 -25.87 22.81 -10.07
N GLU A 8 -25.33 24.01 -10.31
CA GLU A 8 -23.91 24.29 -10.13
C GLU A 8 -23.48 24.16 -8.66
N SER A 9 -24.24 24.72 -7.73
CA SER A 9 -23.99 24.56 -6.29
C SER A 9 -24.04 23.09 -5.85
N LEU A 10 -24.95 22.29 -6.42
CA LEU A 10 -25.04 20.86 -6.11
C LEU A 10 -23.81 20.10 -6.65
N LYS A 11 -23.34 20.43 -7.86
CA LYS A 11 -22.11 19.86 -8.43
C LYS A 11 -20.89 20.19 -7.58
N GLU A 12 -20.78 21.40 -7.07
CA GLU A 12 -19.67 21.81 -6.20
C GLU A 12 -19.63 20.98 -4.91
N VAL A 13 -20.78 20.81 -4.25
CA VAL A 13 -20.89 19.95 -3.06
C VAL A 13 -20.49 18.51 -3.38
N MET A 14 -20.94 17.96 -4.50
CA MET A 14 -20.55 16.60 -4.93
C MET A 14 -19.05 16.48 -5.20
N THR A 15 -18.42 17.50 -5.78
CA THR A 15 -16.96 17.52 -6.01
C THR A 15 -16.21 17.40 -4.70
N HIS A 16 -16.58 18.16 -3.67
CA HIS A 16 -15.93 18.08 -2.35
C HIS A 16 -16.12 16.71 -1.69
N ILE A 17 -17.34 16.18 -1.69
CA ILE A 17 -17.64 14.86 -1.12
C ILE A 17 -16.83 13.76 -1.84
N ASN A 18 -16.82 13.78 -3.17
CA ASN A 18 -16.10 12.79 -3.96
C ASN A 18 -14.59 12.88 -3.76
N GLU A 19 -14.05 14.09 -3.64
CA GLU A 19 -12.63 14.32 -3.41
C GLU A 19 -12.17 13.81 -2.04
N ASP A 20 -12.95 14.11 -0.99
CA ASP A 20 -12.62 13.67 0.37
C ASP A 20 -12.78 12.15 0.53
N LYS A 21 -13.79 11.56 -0.14
CA LYS A 21 -13.92 10.11 -0.23
C LYS A 21 -12.70 9.48 -0.92
N ARG A 22 -12.28 10.04 -2.06
CA ARG A 22 -11.10 9.57 -2.82
C ARG A 22 -9.83 9.61 -1.96
N LYS A 23 -9.62 10.69 -1.19
CA LYS A 23 -8.47 10.80 -0.26
C LYS A 23 -8.53 9.74 0.84
N THR A 24 -9.70 9.53 1.43
CA THR A 24 -9.89 8.53 2.50
C THR A 24 -9.63 7.11 2.00
N GLU A 25 -10.16 6.76 0.83
CA GLU A 25 -9.91 5.47 0.18
C GLU A 25 -8.43 5.31 -0.19
N GLY A 26 -7.78 6.36 -0.68
CA GLY A 26 -6.35 6.38 -0.96
C GLY A 26 -5.52 6.10 0.30
N GLN A 27 -5.80 6.78 1.41
CA GLN A 27 -5.10 6.55 2.68
C GLN A 27 -5.28 5.11 3.19
N LYS A 28 -6.48 4.55 3.07
CA LYS A 28 -6.75 3.15 3.43
C LYS A 28 -5.85 2.19 2.65
N GLN A 29 -5.65 2.41 1.35
CA GLN A 29 -4.76 1.55 0.55
C GLN A 29 -3.32 1.60 1.06
N ILE A 30 -2.82 2.77 1.49
CA ILE A 30 -1.48 2.89 2.08
C ILE A 30 -1.40 2.11 3.40
N PHE A 31 -2.43 2.20 4.24
CA PHE A 31 -2.52 1.39 5.47
C PHE A 31 -2.48 -0.12 5.17
N ASP A 32 -3.17 -0.58 4.13
CA ASP A 32 -3.16 -1.97 3.72
C ASP A 32 -1.74 -2.41 3.30
N VAL A 33 -0.98 -1.56 2.60
CA VAL A 33 0.44 -1.83 2.25
C VAL A 33 1.31 -1.95 3.51
N VAL A 34 1.22 -0.99 4.43
CA VAL A 34 1.98 -1.01 5.70
C VAL A 34 1.61 -2.23 6.54
N TYR A 35 0.37 -2.69 6.45
CA TYR A 35 -0.11 -3.89 7.12
C TYR A 35 0.41 -5.19 6.46
N GLU A 36 0.53 -5.20 5.13
CA GLU A 36 0.98 -6.36 4.36
C GLU A 36 2.51 -6.55 4.38
N VAL A 37 3.26 -5.45 4.51
CA VAL A 37 4.72 -5.43 4.46
C VAL A 37 5.32 -5.34 5.86
N ASP A 38 5.96 -6.41 6.32
CA ASP A 38 6.71 -6.42 7.57
C ASP A 38 7.91 -5.48 7.51
N GLY A 39 8.02 -4.59 8.50
CA GLY A 39 9.08 -3.59 8.57
C GLY A 39 8.91 -2.40 7.63
N CYS A 40 7.71 -2.21 7.07
CA CYS A 40 7.42 -1.07 6.19
C CYS A 40 7.68 0.27 6.92
N PRO A 41 8.38 1.23 6.28
CA PRO A 41 8.67 2.53 6.90
C PRO A 41 7.39 3.30 7.28
N ALA A 42 7.30 3.76 8.53
CA ALA A 42 6.12 4.47 9.02
C ALA A 42 5.88 5.82 8.31
N ASN A 43 6.94 6.44 7.79
CA ASN A 43 6.86 7.66 6.97
C ASN A 43 6.16 7.43 5.62
N LEU A 44 5.83 6.18 5.26
CA LEU A 44 4.99 5.88 4.11
C LEU A 44 3.58 6.45 4.29
N LEU A 45 3.08 6.49 5.52
CA LEU A 45 1.81 7.12 5.89
C LEU A 45 1.94 8.65 5.85
N SER A 46 1.69 9.21 4.67
CA SER A 46 1.70 10.66 4.42
C SER A 46 0.34 11.10 3.86
N SER A 47 -0.11 12.31 4.24
CA SER A 47 -1.40 12.87 3.80
C SER A 47 -1.48 13.15 2.30
N HIS A 48 -0.34 13.36 1.64
CA HIS A 48 -0.25 13.72 0.22
C HIS A 48 0.18 12.57 -0.68
N ARG A 49 0.46 11.40 -0.08
CA ARG A 49 0.88 10.22 -0.83
C ARG A 49 -0.36 9.49 -1.35
N SER A 50 -0.24 8.92 -2.54
CA SER A 50 -1.26 8.05 -3.13
C SER A 50 -0.59 6.85 -3.76
N LEU A 51 -1.11 5.65 -3.51
CA LEU A 51 -0.70 4.46 -4.24
C LEU A 51 -1.18 4.60 -5.70
N VAL A 52 -0.23 4.58 -6.62
CA VAL A 52 -0.49 4.66 -8.06
C VAL A 52 -0.66 3.27 -8.64
N TYR A 53 0.23 2.34 -8.28
CA TYR A 53 0.19 0.99 -8.83
C TYR A 53 0.87 -0.04 -7.92
N ARG A 54 0.40 -1.30 -8.01
CA ARG A 54 1.01 -2.47 -7.38
C ARG A 54 1.37 -3.46 -8.47
N VAL A 55 2.58 -3.99 -8.46
CA VAL A 55 3.01 -5.04 -9.40
C VAL A 55 3.79 -6.13 -8.69
N GLU A 56 3.43 -7.38 -8.99
CA GLU A 56 4.19 -8.57 -8.58
C GLU A 56 5.18 -8.92 -9.69
N THR A 57 6.45 -9.09 -9.34
CA THR A 57 7.53 -9.31 -10.29
C THR A 57 8.65 -10.19 -9.68
N ILE A 58 9.71 -10.41 -10.44
CA ILE A 58 10.87 -11.22 -10.06
C ILE A 58 12.13 -10.37 -10.21
N ALA A 59 13.00 -10.39 -9.19
CA ALA A 59 14.28 -9.69 -9.23
C ALA A 59 15.23 -10.37 -10.22
N LEU A 60 15.86 -9.58 -11.10
CA LEU A 60 16.81 -10.10 -12.09
C LEU A 60 18.27 -9.81 -11.74
N GLY A 61 18.53 -8.80 -10.90
CA GLY A 61 19.85 -8.44 -10.40
C GLY A 61 20.15 -9.07 -9.04
N ASP A 62 21.31 -8.73 -8.49
CA ASP A 62 21.72 -9.14 -7.13
C ASP A 62 21.37 -8.06 -6.08
N GLU A 63 20.89 -6.89 -6.53
CA GLU A 63 20.34 -5.81 -5.72
C GLU A 63 18.96 -5.39 -6.25
N PRO A 64 18.03 -4.94 -5.39
CA PRO A 64 18.14 -4.80 -3.93
C PRO A 64 17.90 -6.12 -3.16
N CYS A 65 17.71 -7.23 -3.86
CA CYS A 65 17.61 -8.58 -3.31
C CYS A 65 18.16 -9.59 -4.31
N ASP A 66 18.31 -10.84 -3.86
CA ASP A 66 18.87 -11.93 -4.66
C ASP A 66 18.10 -12.15 -5.97
N ARG A 67 18.83 -12.50 -7.03
CA ARG A 67 18.26 -12.86 -8.33
C ARG A 67 17.28 -14.02 -8.18
N GLY A 68 16.11 -13.88 -8.80
CA GLY A 68 15.04 -14.88 -8.81
C GLY A 68 14.04 -14.74 -7.65
N GLU A 69 14.27 -13.84 -6.70
CA GLU A 69 13.31 -13.58 -5.62
C GLU A 69 12.02 -12.93 -6.16
N HIS A 70 10.89 -13.39 -5.63
CA HIS A 70 9.60 -12.77 -5.90
C HIS A 70 9.46 -11.48 -5.08
N VAL A 71 9.27 -10.36 -5.77
CA VAL A 71 9.11 -9.05 -5.15
C VAL A 71 7.81 -8.39 -5.58
N THR A 72 7.24 -7.58 -4.70
CA THR A 72 6.11 -6.72 -4.97
C THR A 72 6.60 -5.28 -4.90
N LEU A 73 6.31 -4.53 -5.96
CA LEU A 73 6.58 -3.10 -6.04
C LEU A 73 5.28 -2.33 -5.76
N PHE A 74 5.34 -1.39 -4.84
CA PHE A 74 4.27 -0.44 -4.56
C PHE A 74 4.71 0.95 -5.01
N LEU A 75 4.22 1.36 -6.17
CA LEU A 75 4.52 2.67 -6.75
C LEU A 75 3.60 3.71 -6.13
N PHE A 76 4.17 4.65 -5.41
CA PHE A 76 3.49 5.85 -4.96
C PHE A 76 3.80 7.02 -5.90
N ASN A 77 3.11 8.14 -5.71
CA ASN A 77 3.30 9.33 -6.52
C ASN A 77 4.67 10.01 -6.34
N ASP A 78 5.37 9.73 -5.23
CA ASP A 78 6.65 10.37 -4.87
C ASP A 78 7.75 9.38 -4.46
N CYS A 79 7.46 8.08 -4.36
CA CYS A 79 8.42 7.05 -3.96
C CYS A 79 8.03 5.65 -4.45
N LEU A 80 8.95 4.70 -4.31
CA LEU A 80 8.76 3.29 -4.65
C LEU A 80 9.13 2.40 -3.46
N GLU A 81 8.15 1.69 -2.92
CA GLU A 81 8.38 0.68 -1.88
C GLU A 81 8.58 -0.70 -2.53
N ILE A 82 9.67 -1.36 -2.16
CA ILE A 82 10.06 -2.68 -2.65
C ILE A 82 9.97 -3.66 -1.49
N ALA A 83 9.14 -4.69 -1.64
CA ALA A 83 8.97 -5.72 -0.63
C ALA A 83 9.14 -7.12 -1.23
N ARG A 84 9.87 -8.00 -0.56
CA ARG A 84 10.02 -9.40 -0.98
C ARG A 84 8.91 -10.26 -0.41
N LYS A 85 8.48 -11.25 -1.18
CA LYS A 85 7.58 -12.28 -0.71
C LYS A 85 8.29 -13.13 0.34
N ARG A 86 7.65 -13.35 1.49
CA ARG A 86 8.20 -14.27 2.48
C ARG A 86 8.05 -15.71 1.98
N HIS A 87 9.13 -16.47 2.10
CA HIS A 87 9.09 -17.91 1.89
C HIS A 87 8.21 -18.53 2.98
N LYS A 88 7.33 -19.46 2.60
CA LYS A 88 6.50 -20.18 3.58
C LYS A 88 7.41 -21.07 4.42
N VAL A 89 7.86 -20.56 5.57
CA VAL A 89 8.49 -21.39 6.58
C VAL A 89 7.38 -22.21 7.23
N ILE A 90 7.31 -23.50 6.89
CA ILE A 90 6.49 -24.45 7.63
C ILE A 90 7.13 -24.57 9.02
N ASN A 91 6.74 -23.70 9.95
CA ASN A 91 7.15 -23.80 11.35
C ASN A 91 6.41 -25.00 11.96
N THR A 92 7.07 -26.15 12.00
CA THR A 92 6.52 -27.40 12.55
C THR A 92 6.40 -27.43 14.08
N PHE A 93 6.84 -26.41 14.83
CA PHE A 93 6.84 -26.46 16.30
C PHE A 93 6.68 -25.09 16.98
N LYS A 94 5.51 -24.44 16.87
CA LYS A 94 5.17 -23.31 17.75
C LYS A 94 3.88 -23.59 18.52
N SER A 95 3.91 -23.27 19.82
CA SER A 95 2.79 -23.35 20.76
C SER A 95 1.53 -22.65 20.19
N PRO A 96 0.32 -23.21 20.40
CA PRO A 96 -0.93 -22.66 19.86
C PRO A 96 -1.35 -21.30 20.48
N LEU A 97 -0.59 -20.79 21.45
CA LEU A 97 -0.84 -19.50 22.10
C LEU A 97 0.21 -18.49 21.64
N GLY A 98 -0.16 -17.53 20.78
CA GLY A 98 0.71 -16.35 20.61
C GLY A 98 0.64 -15.50 19.34
N GLN A 99 -0.36 -15.58 18.46
CA GLN A 99 -0.52 -14.54 17.42
C GLN A 99 -1.99 -14.39 17.02
N THR A 100 -2.62 -13.28 17.45
CA THR A 100 -3.98 -12.90 17.07
C THR A 100 -4.09 -12.44 15.62
N ARG A 101 -2.95 -12.25 14.94
CA ARG A 101 -2.87 -11.77 13.56
C ARG A 101 -1.92 -12.66 12.75
N PRO A 102 -2.32 -13.06 11.51
CA PRO A 102 -1.42 -13.77 10.61
C PRO A 102 -0.17 -12.93 10.31
N PRO A 103 1.01 -13.55 10.21
CA PRO A 103 2.23 -12.83 9.90
C PRO A 103 2.10 -12.09 8.55
N PRO A 104 2.66 -10.87 8.41
CA PRO A 104 2.63 -10.16 7.15
C PRO A 104 3.26 -11.02 6.04
N PRO A 105 2.66 -11.10 4.84
CA PRO A 105 3.12 -11.96 3.76
C PRO A 105 4.37 -11.41 3.03
N LEU A 106 4.62 -10.11 3.12
CA LEU A 106 5.75 -9.44 2.50
C LEU A 106 6.73 -8.95 3.57
N LYS A 107 7.98 -8.73 3.16
CA LYS A 107 9.02 -8.12 4.00
C LYS A 107 9.64 -6.95 3.25
N HIS A 108 9.75 -5.81 3.90
CA HIS A 108 10.40 -4.61 3.38
C HIS A 108 11.83 -4.93 2.91
N ILE A 109 12.21 -4.38 1.75
CA ILE A 109 13.58 -4.37 1.24
C ILE A 109 14.13 -2.94 1.24
N ALA A 110 13.44 -2.04 0.54
CA ALA A 110 13.89 -0.67 0.35
C ALA A 110 12.72 0.25 0.00
N LEU A 111 12.86 1.52 0.40
CA LEU A 111 12.01 2.62 -0.03
C LEU A 111 12.91 3.59 -0.81
N MET A 112 12.58 3.80 -2.09
CA MET A 112 13.34 4.65 -3.02
C MET A 112 12.58 5.95 -3.33
#